data_AF-A0A6N0HSG8-F1
#
_entry.id   AF-A0A6N0HSG8-F1
#
_cell.length_a   1.000
_cell.length_b   1.000
_cell.length_c   1.000
_cell.angle_alpha   90.00
_cell.angle_beta   90.00
_cell.angle_gamma   90.00
#
_symmetry.space_group_name_H-M   'P 1'
#
loop_
_entity.id
_entity.type
_entity.pdbx_description
1 polymer ?
#
loop_
_entity_poly.entity_id
_entity_poly.type
_entity_poly.pdbx_seq_one_letter_code
_entity_poly.pdbx_strand_id
1 'polypeptide(L)'
;MALKSLGYSANSSNSVELRRAEALLLAQRAYVRDYSDPALDEKSALHTGDVIAAMMYSGDAIQLGISTTGSSMCCPQRGNIWVDYLVVLSGSKQKPLAAKFVDYLSSAKISAENSAYLYYPSPNRKSIELAPDELRHDKRVYPPQDALTE
;
A
#
# COMPACT_ATOMS: atom_id res chain seq x y z
N MET A 1 8.42 9.50 1.29
CA MET A 1 8.23 10.13 -0.04
C MET A 1 9.15 11.34 -0.31
N ALA A 2 10.35 11.43 0.30
CA ALA A 2 11.20 12.63 0.19
C ALA A 2 11.72 12.92 -1.24
N LEU A 3 12.09 11.89 -2.00
CA LEU A 3 12.50 12.07 -3.41
C LEU A 3 11.37 12.66 -4.25
N LYS A 4 10.16 12.09 -4.17
CA LYS A 4 8.99 12.56 -4.91
C LYS A 4 8.56 13.97 -4.51
N SER A 5 8.65 14.34 -3.22
CA SER A 5 8.36 15.73 -2.79
C SER A 5 9.37 16.75 -3.33
N LEU A 6 10.60 16.32 -3.64
CA LEU A 6 11.62 17.14 -4.29
C LEU A 6 11.54 17.10 -5.83
N GLY A 7 10.55 16.40 -6.39
CA GLY A 7 10.36 16.25 -7.83
C GLY A 7 11.26 15.20 -8.50
N TYR A 8 11.95 14.36 -7.71
CA TYR A 8 12.80 13.28 -8.22
C TYR A 8 12.03 11.97 -8.36
N SER A 9 12.58 11.04 -9.14
CA SER A 9 12.08 9.66 -9.20
C SER A 9 12.18 9.00 -7.82
N ALA A 10 11.18 8.20 -7.45
CA ALA A 10 11.25 7.35 -6.26
C ALA A 10 12.38 6.31 -6.35
N ASN A 11 12.82 5.99 -7.57
CA ASN A 11 13.87 5.02 -7.88
C ASN A 11 15.22 5.69 -8.21
N SER A 12 15.42 6.94 -7.81
CA SER A 12 16.68 7.64 -8.10
C SER A 12 17.88 6.96 -7.45
N SER A 13 18.93 6.73 -8.24
CA SER A 13 20.26 6.30 -7.79
C SER A 13 21.28 7.44 -7.78
N ASN A 14 20.86 8.68 -8.07
CA ASN A 14 21.74 9.83 -8.12
C ASN A 14 22.13 10.27 -6.70
N SER A 15 23.43 10.20 -6.39
CA SER A 15 23.92 10.55 -5.05
C SER A 15 23.60 11.99 -4.59
N VAL A 16 23.47 12.95 -5.52
CA VAL A 16 23.10 14.34 -5.20
C VAL A 16 21.63 14.41 -4.79
N GLU A 17 20.75 13.74 -5.51
CA GLU A 17 19.30 13.67 -5.21
C GLU A 17 19.07 12.95 -3.88
N LEU A 18 19.79 11.86 -3.64
CA LEU A 18 19.74 11.11 -2.37
C LEU A 18 20.18 11.97 -1.18
N ARG A 19 21.28 12.73 -1.30
CA ARG A 19 21.73 13.66 -0.24
C ARG A 19 20.71 14.77 0.04
N ARG A 20 20.01 15.26 -0.99
CA ARG A 20 18.93 16.25 -0.81
C ARG A 20 17.73 15.66 -0.09
N ALA A 21 17.34 14.43 -0.44
CA ALA A 21 16.27 13.71 0.25
C ALA A 21 16.62 13.42 1.72
N GLU A 22 17.87 13.02 2.00
CA GLU A 22 18.39 12.83 3.36
C GLU A 22 18.28 14.13 4.19
N ALA A 23 18.78 15.26 3.66
CA ALA A 23 18.69 16.53 4.36
C ALA A 23 17.25 16.94 4.69
N LEU A 24 16.30 16.68 3.77
CA LEU A 24 14.88 16.92 4.00
C LEU A 24 14.32 16.02 5.11
N LEU A 25 14.64 14.72 5.11
CA LEU A 25 14.20 13.78 6.16
C LEU A 25 14.78 14.14 7.53
N LEU A 26 16.04 14.56 7.60
CA LEU A 26 16.67 15.03 8.84
C LEU A 26 15.98 16.27 9.40
N ALA A 27 15.60 17.22 8.54
CA ALA A 27 14.83 18.40 8.95
C ALA A 27 13.40 18.04 9.42
N GLN A 28 12.79 17.02 8.81
CA GLN A 28 11.46 16.53 9.17
C GLN A 28 11.43 15.76 10.49
N ARG A 29 12.57 15.18 10.93
CA ARG A 29 12.68 14.35 12.15
C ARG A 29 12.04 14.96 13.40
N ALA A 30 12.13 16.27 13.59
CA ALA A 30 11.55 16.95 14.76
C ALA A 30 10.02 16.82 14.86
N TYR A 31 9.35 16.47 13.76
CA TYR A 31 7.90 16.28 13.67
C TYR A 31 7.50 14.79 13.62
N VAL A 32 8.47 13.87 13.73
CA VAL A 32 8.23 12.43 13.67
C VAL A 32 8.19 11.87 15.08
N ARG A 33 7.06 11.26 15.44
CA ARG A 33 6.91 10.55 16.72
C ARG A 33 7.70 9.24 16.71
N ASP A 34 7.48 8.40 15.70
CA ASP A 34 8.10 7.09 15.57
C ASP A 34 8.30 6.70 14.09
N TYR A 35 9.06 5.61 13.90
CA TYR A 35 9.24 4.95 12.61
C TYR A 35 8.80 3.50 12.77
N SER A 36 7.48 3.27 12.71
CA SER A 36 6.87 1.95 12.82
C SER A 36 5.61 1.85 11.97
N ASP A 37 5.24 0.62 11.61
CA ASP A 37 3.95 0.37 10.99
C ASP A 37 2.83 0.68 11.99
N PRO A 38 1.80 1.45 11.60
CA PRO A 38 0.69 1.75 12.49
C PRO A 38 -0.07 0.49 12.86
N ALA A 39 -0.53 0.40 14.11
CA ALA A 39 -1.51 -0.61 14.48
C ALA A 39 -2.81 -0.41 13.66
N LEU A 40 -3.40 -1.52 13.22
CA LEU A 40 -4.61 -1.56 12.39
C LEU A 40 -5.88 -1.80 13.21
N ASP A 41 -5.80 -1.58 14.53
CA ASP A 41 -6.87 -1.77 15.50
C ASP A 41 -7.11 -0.47 16.30
N GLU A 42 -7.99 -0.51 17.30
CA GLU A 42 -8.35 0.64 18.14
C GLU A 42 -7.16 1.27 18.89
N LYS A 43 -6.01 0.59 18.97
CA LYS A 43 -4.80 1.08 19.64
C LYS A 43 -3.92 1.92 18.71
N SER A 44 -4.30 2.07 17.44
CA SER A 44 -3.60 2.92 16.49
C SER A 44 -3.37 4.33 17.07
N ALA A 45 -2.17 4.87 16.88
CA ALA A 45 -1.83 6.24 17.26
C ALA A 45 -2.73 7.27 16.55
N LEU A 46 -3.26 6.93 15.37
CA LEU A 46 -4.24 7.74 14.66
C LEU A 46 -5.61 7.75 15.37
N HIS A 47 -6.08 6.59 15.85
CA HIS A 47 -7.37 6.47 16.56
C HIS A 47 -7.34 7.10 17.94
N THR A 48 -6.22 6.97 18.63
CA THR A 48 -6.02 7.52 19.97
C THR A 48 -5.74 9.03 19.96
N GLY A 49 -5.55 9.66 18.78
CA GLY A 49 -5.27 11.10 18.64
C GLY A 49 -3.81 11.48 18.96
N ASP A 50 -2.98 10.46 19.02
CA ASP A 50 -1.62 10.44 19.56
C ASP A 50 -0.61 10.84 18.45
N VAL A 51 -1.01 10.69 17.18
CA VAL A 51 -0.45 11.37 16.01
C VAL A 51 -1.58 11.94 15.14
N ILE A 52 -1.31 13.02 14.41
CA ILE A 52 -2.29 13.66 13.51
C ILE A 52 -2.21 13.17 12.06
N ALA A 53 -1.13 12.47 11.70
CA ALA A 53 -0.89 11.95 10.37
C ALA A 53 0.07 10.75 10.43
N ALA A 54 -0.12 9.79 9.53
CA ALA A 54 0.79 8.67 9.32
C ALA A 54 0.88 8.35 7.83
N MET A 55 2.02 7.77 7.42
CA MET A 55 2.10 7.11 6.12
C MET A 55 1.56 5.69 6.27
N MET A 56 0.61 5.31 5.43
CA MET A 56 -0.03 3.99 5.45
C MET A 56 -0.19 3.45 4.03
N TYR A 57 -0.21 2.13 3.91
CA TYR A 57 -0.66 1.48 2.69
C TYR A 57 -2.18 1.61 2.54
N SER A 58 -2.68 1.55 1.30
CA SER A 58 -4.07 1.87 1.00
C SER A 58 -5.07 0.91 1.65
N GLY A 59 -4.81 -0.40 1.60
CA GLY A 59 -5.68 -1.41 2.23
C GLY A 59 -5.70 -1.26 3.76
N ASP A 60 -4.55 -1.00 4.37
CA ASP A 60 -4.40 -0.80 5.82
C ASP A 60 -5.20 0.40 6.33
N ALA A 61 -5.17 1.52 5.60
CA ALA A 61 -5.95 2.70 5.93
C ALA A 61 -7.47 2.43 5.87
N ILE A 62 -7.92 1.60 4.91
CA ILE A 62 -9.31 1.17 4.80
C ILE A 62 -9.68 0.23 5.95
N GLN A 63 -8.82 -0.75 6.26
CA GLN A 63 -9.02 -1.71 7.34
C GLN A 63 -9.10 -1.04 8.72
N LEU A 64 -8.28 -0.02 8.96
CA LEU A 64 -8.31 0.78 10.18
C LEU A 64 -9.62 1.59 10.32
N GLY A 65 -10.45 1.65 9.28
CA GLY A 65 -11.73 2.36 9.31
C GLY A 65 -11.58 3.88 9.33
N ILE A 66 -10.44 4.40 8.84
CA ILE A 66 -10.24 5.84 8.70
C ILE A 66 -11.27 6.36 7.69
N SER A 67 -12.27 7.11 8.20
CA SER A 67 -13.38 7.66 7.42
C SER A 67 -12.86 8.54 6.28
N THR A 68 -13.42 8.36 5.10
CA THR A 68 -13.07 9.10 3.87
C THR A 68 -13.78 10.43 3.74
N THR A 69 -14.66 10.77 4.69
CA THR A 69 -15.31 12.08 4.73
C THR A 69 -14.38 13.09 5.37
N GLY A 70 -13.71 13.89 4.53
CA GLY A 70 -12.81 14.97 4.93
C GLY A 70 -11.33 14.72 4.62
N SER A 71 -10.45 15.40 5.35
CA SER A 71 -8.99 15.46 5.15
C SER A 71 -8.22 14.16 5.50
N SER A 72 -8.90 13.05 5.78
CA SER A 72 -8.36 11.93 6.57
C SER A 72 -7.55 10.89 5.79
N MET A 73 -7.73 10.80 4.46
CA MET A 73 -6.90 9.95 3.60
C MET A 73 -6.60 10.68 2.30
N CYS A 74 -5.32 11.01 2.07
CA CYS A 74 -4.86 11.71 0.89
C CYS A 74 -3.81 10.86 0.18
N CYS A 75 -4.08 10.44 -1.05
CA CYS A 75 -3.03 10.01 -1.97
C CYS A 75 -2.45 11.27 -2.63
N PRO A 76 -1.15 11.58 -2.46
CA PRO A 76 -0.54 12.72 -3.13
C PRO A 76 -0.69 12.60 -4.64
N GLN A 77 -0.85 13.73 -5.36
CA GLN A 77 -0.94 13.74 -6.84
C GLN A 77 0.21 13.01 -7.55
N ARG A 78 1.36 12.84 -6.88
CA ARG A 78 2.52 12.06 -7.33
C ARG A 78 2.81 10.93 -6.34
N GLY A 79 1.94 9.92 -6.37
CA GLY A 79 2.01 8.76 -5.49
C GLY A 79 3.17 7.80 -5.80
N ASN A 80 3.16 6.66 -5.13
CA ASN A 80 4.03 5.52 -5.43
C ASN A 80 3.15 4.29 -5.69
N ILE A 81 3.58 3.45 -6.63
CA ILE A 81 2.92 2.18 -6.95
C ILE A 81 3.85 1.06 -6.54
N TRP A 82 3.30 0.03 -5.92
CA TRP A 82 4.03 -1.14 -5.46
C TRP A 82 3.20 -2.40 -5.72
N VAL A 83 3.88 -3.54 -5.79
CA VAL A 83 3.26 -4.85 -6.04
C VAL A 83 4.03 -5.89 -5.23
N ASP A 84 3.30 -6.71 -4.48
CA ASP A 84 3.85 -7.89 -3.82
C ASP A 84 3.75 -9.12 -4.73
N TYR A 85 4.79 -9.96 -4.69
CA TYR A 85 4.87 -11.19 -5.46
C TYR A 85 5.05 -12.40 -4.55
N LEU A 86 4.28 -13.44 -4.80
CA LEU A 86 4.54 -14.77 -4.25
C LEU A 86 5.64 -15.44 -5.07
N VAL A 87 6.69 -15.93 -4.39
CA VAL A 87 7.81 -16.61 -5.04
C VAL A 87 8.09 -17.97 -4.38
N VAL A 88 8.41 -18.97 -5.21
CA VAL A 88 8.91 -20.26 -4.72
C VAL A 88 10.43 -20.22 -4.68
N LEU A 89 11.01 -20.19 -3.48
CA LEU A 89 12.46 -20.11 -3.31
C LEU A 89 13.17 -21.34 -3.89
N SER A 90 14.34 -21.12 -4.50
CA SER A 90 15.17 -22.18 -5.09
C SER A 90 15.57 -23.26 -4.08
N GLY A 91 15.74 -22.87 -2.81
CA GLY A 91 16.04 -23.76 -1.68
C GLY A 91 14.83 -24.46 -1.03
N SER A 92 13.61 -24.25 -1.53
CA SER A 92 12.43 -24.90 -0.95
C SER A 92 12.53 -26.41 -1.04
N LYS A 93 12.32 -27.09 0.10
CA LYS A 93 12.25 -28.55 0.18
C LYS A 93 10.89 -29.10 -0.29
N GLN A 94 9.91 -28.23 -0.53
CA GLN A 94 8.53 -28.58 -0.86
C GLN A 94 8.02 -27.78 -2.07
N LYS A 95 8.83 -27.68 -3.13
CA LYS A 95 8.48 -26.90 -4.34
C LYS A 95 7.13 -27.26 -4.96
N PRO A 96 6.77 -28.55 -5.13
CA PRO A 96 5.48 -28.90 -5.74
C PRO A 96 4.29 -28.41 -4.90
N LEU A 97 4.39 -28.47 -3.57
CA LEU A 97 3.33 -28.00 -2.68
C LEU A 97 3.25 -26.47 -2.66
N ALA A 98 4.40 -25.78 -2.63
CA ALA A 98 4.45 -24.33 -2.71
C ALA A 98 3.84 -23.81 -4.03
N ALA A 99 4.15 -24.45 -5.17
CA ALA A 99 3.54 -24.11 -6.46
C ALA A 99 2.01 -24.28 -6.42
N LYS A 100 1.50 -25.39 -5.88
CA LYS A 100 0.05 -25.60 -5.71
C LYS A 100 -0.60 -24.53 -4.82
N PHE A 101 0.09 -24.06 -3.79
CA PHE A 101 -0.41 -22.98 -2.94
C PHE A 101 -0.47 -21.64 -3.67
N VAL A 102 0.55 -21.32 -4.47
CA VAL A 102 0.53 -20.15 -5.35
C VAL A 102 -0.61 -20.24 -6.36
N ASP A 103 -0.83 -21.41 -6.98
CA ASP A 103 -1.94 -21.64 -7.91
C ASP A 103 -3.30 -21.44 -7.21
N TYR A 104 -3.45 -21.94 -5.99
CA TYR A 104 -4.66 -21.79 -5.18
C TYR A 104 -4.96 -20.31 -4.92
N LEU A 105 -3.98 -19.55 -4.40
CA LEU A 105 -4.13 -18.11 -4.13
C LEU A 105 -4.38 -17.29 -5.41
N SER A 106 -3.83 -17.74 -6.54
CA SER A 106 -3.99 -17.07 -7.84
C SER A 106 -5.33 -17.35 -8.52
N SER A 107 -6.11 -18.33 -8.03
CA SER A 107 -7.43 -18.62 -8.59
C SER A 107 -8.38 -17.42 -8.43
N ALA A 108 -9.26 -17.20 -9.42
CA ALA A 108 -10.10 -16.01 -9.46
C ALA A 108 -10.97 -15.84 -8.19
N LYS A 109 -11.56 -16.95 -7.72
CA LYS A 109 -12.40 -16.95 -6.51
C LYS A 109 -11.60 -16.58 -5.26
N ILE A 110 -10.48 -17.26 -5.01
CA ILE A 110 -9.67 -17.04 -3.80
C ILE A 110 -9.02 -15.65 -3.82
N SER A 111 -8.57 -15.21 -4.99
CA SER A 111 -8.03 -13.87 -5.14
C SER A 111 -9.08 -12.77 -4.89
N ALA A 112 -10.35 -13.00 -5.26
CA ALA A 112 -11.45 -12.09 -4.97
C ALA A 112 -11.76 -12.04 -3.47
N GLU A 113 -11.85 -13.21 -2.82
CA GLU A 113 -12.05 -13.32 -1.37
C GLU A 113 -10.92 -12.60 -0.60
N ASN A 114 -9.66 -12.81 -1.01
CA ASN A 114 -8.51 -12.17 -0.38
C ASN A 114 -8.50 -10.65 -0.59
N SER A 115 -8.82 -10.18 -1.79
CA SER A 115 -8.92 -8.74 -2.11
C SER A 115 -10.03 -8.07 -1.30
N ALA A 116 -11.18 -8.74 -1.14
CA ALA A 116 -12.30 -8.22 -0.34
C ALA A 116 -11.99 -8.20 1.16
N TYR A 117 -11.18 -9.15 1.64
CA TYR A 117 -10.78 -9.20 3.05
C TYR A 117 -9.74 -8.12 3.39
N LEU A 118 -8.74 -7.90 2.53
CA LEU A 118 -7.61 -7.00 2.81
C LEU A 118 -7.74 -5.61 2.18
N TYR A 119 -8.72 -5.39 1.31
CA TYR A 119 -8.90 -4.15 0.56
C TYR A 119 -7.72 -3.76 -0.35
N TYR A 120 -6.90 -4.73 -0.78
CA TYR A 120 -5.86 -4.53 -1.80
C TYR A 120 -6.37 -4.96 -3.18
N PRO A 121 -6.07 -4.19 -4.24
CA PRO A 121 -6.51 -4.52 -5.59
C PRO A 121 -5.85 -5.82 -6.07
N SER A 122 -6.65 -6.72 -6.65
CA SER A 122 -6.10 -7.93 -7.25
C SER A 122 -5.58 -7.67 -8.68
N PRO A 123 -4.40 -8.20 -9.05
CA PRO A 123 -3.94 -8.19 -10.44
C PRO A 123 -4.69 -9.20 -11.33
N ASN A 124 -5.47 -10.11 -10.75
CA ASN A 124 -6.26 -11.09 -11.50
C ASN A 124 -7.57 -10.44 -12.00
N ARG A 125 -7.64 -10.11 -13.28
CA ARG A 125 -8.84 -9.47 -13.87
C ARG A 125 -10.14 -10.25 -13.63
N LYS A 126 -10.09 -11.59 -13.65
CA LYS A 126 -11.27 -12.43 -13.39
C LYS A 126 -11.72 -12.38 -11.94
N SER A 127 -10.83 -12.11 -10.99
CA SER A 127 -11.22 -11.96 -9.59
C SER A 127 -11.95 -10.64 -9.34
N ILE A 128 -11.63 -9.59 -10.10
CA ILE A 128 -12.33 -8.30 -10.01
C ILE A 128 -13.80 -8.49 -10.35
N GLU A 129 -14.15 -9.30 -11.36
CA GLU A 129 -15.54 -9.61 -11.73
C GLU A 129 -16.30 -10.37 -10.64
N LEU A 130 -15.58 -11.11 -9.77
CA LEU A 130 -16.16 -11.91 -8.67
C LEU A 130 -16.19 -11.15 -7.34
N ALA A 131 -15.55 -9.99 -7.25
CA ALA A 131 -15.50 -9.20 -6.03
C ALA A 131 -16.84 -8.49 -5.77
N PRO A 132 -17.16 -8.18 -4.49
CA PRO A 132 -18.35 -7.40 -4.15
C PRO A 132 -18.39 -6.05 -4.86
N ASP A 133 -19.57 -5.62 -5.29
CA ASP A 133 -19.77 -4.36 -6.04
C ASP A 133 -19.19 -3.14 -5.33
N GLU A 134 -19.31 -3.09 -4.01
CA GLU A 134 -18.76 -2.02 -3.18
C GLU A 134 -17.23 -1.92 -3.34
N LEU A 135 -16.53 -3.06 -3.38
CA LEU A 135 -15.08 -3.10 -3.57
C LEU A 135 -14.69 -2.72 -4.99
N ARG A 136 -15.43 -3.21 -6.01
CA ARG A 136 -15.14 -2.96 -7.44
C ARG A 136 -15.19 -1.48 -7.80
N HIS A 137 -16.03 -0.71 -7.11
CA HIS A 137 -16.21 0.72 -7.34
C HIS A 137 -15.51 1.60 -6.30
N ASP A 138 -14.80 1.01 -5.34
CA ASP A 138 -14.04 1.76 -4.35
C ASP A 138 -12.77 2.32 -4.97
N LYS A 139 -12.78 3.63 -5.25
CA LYS A 139 -11.63 4.36 -5.84
C LYS A 139 -10.40 4.39 -4.95
N ARG A 140 -10.50 3.99 -3.69
CA ARG A 140 -9.36 3.82 -2.78
C ARG A 140 -8.61 2.53 -3.05
N VAL A 141 -9.33 1.50 -3.48
CA VAL A 141 -8.79 0.18 -3.85
C VAL A 141 -8.41 0.16 -5.33
N TYR A 142 -9.31 0.63 -6.20
CA TYR A 142 -9.12 0.76 -7.65
C TYR A 142 -9.11 2.24 -8.06
N PRO A 143 -8.00 2.97 -7.84
CA PRO A 143 -7.90 4.37 -8.24
C PRO A 143 -8.01 4.56 -9.75
N PRO A 144 -8.43 5.75 -10.21
CA PRO A 144 -8.47 6.05 -11.63
C PRO A 144 -7.05 6.03 -12.23
N GLN A 145 -6.96 5.74 -13.53
CA GLN A 145 -5.68 5.49 -14.21
C GLN A 145 -4.73 6.69 -14.18
N ASP A 146 -5.25 7.90 -14.17
CA ASP A 146 -4.48 9.14 -14.08
C ASP A 146 -3.78 9.30 -12.72
N ALA A 147 -4.39 8.80 -11.64
CA ALA A 147 -3.78 8.74 -10.31
C ALA A 147 -2.65 7.69 -10.20
N LEU A 148 -2.51 6.81 -11.20
CA LEU A 148 -1.47 5.78 -11.29
C LEU A 148 -0.30 6.18 -12.22
N THR A 149 -0.12 7.48 -12.45
CA THR A 149 0.98 8.00 -13.29
C THR A 149 2.13 8.54 -12.44
N GLU A 150 3.37 8.48 -12.96
CA GLU A 150 4.59 8.90 -12.24
C GLU A 150 4.83 10.42 -12.19
#